data_AF-A0A7D8YJJ8-F1
#
_entry.id   AF-A0A7D8YJJ8-F1
#
_cell.length_a   1.000
_cell.length_b   1.000
_cell.length_c   1.000
_cell.angle_alpha   90.00
_cell.angle_beta   90.00
_cell.angle_gamma   90.00
#
_symmetry.space_group_name_H-M   'P 1'
#
loop_
_entity.id
_entity.type
_entity.pdbx_description
1 polymer ?
#
loop_
_entity_poly.entity_id
_entity_poly.type
_entity_poly.pdbx_seq_one_letter_code
_entity_poly.pdbx_strand_id
1 'polypeptide(L)' 'MPSLRLPLLSWAALTLVSIGCGSSGPQVNLVEGQVTMDGSPLAGSTVMFSPTPSSSGRAAAGVTDASGAYKLTL' A
#
# COMPACT_ATOMS: atom_id res chain seq x y z
N MET A 1 25.05 42.58 -17.97
CA MET A 1 25.06 41.78 -16.72
C MET A 1 23.99 40.68 -16.79
N PRO A 2 24.21 39.52 -17.46
CA PRO A 2 23.24 38.42 -17.49
C PRO A 2 23.62 37.20 -16.62
N SER A 3 24.64 37.31 -15.76
CA SER A 3 25.18 36.18 -14.99
C SER A 3 24.40 35.83 -13.71
N LEU A 4 23.45 36.68 -13.28
CA LEU A 4 22.75 36.50 -12.00
C LEU A 4 21.51 35.58 -12.06
N ARG A 5 21.09 35.15 -13.26
CA ARG A 5 19.84 34.37 -13.44
C ARG A 5 20.02 32.85 -13.58
N LEU A 6 21.22 32.38 -13.94
CA LEU A 6 21.53 30.94 -14.06
C LEU A 6 21.62 30.20 -12.72
N PRO A 7 22.35 30.69 -11.69
CA PRO A 7 22.57 29.90 -10.47
C PRO A 7 21.30 29.79 -9.62
N LEU A 8 20.41 30.78 -9.67
CA LEU A 8 19.09 30.73 -9.01
C LEU A 8 18.19 29.64 -9.60
N LEU A 9 18.25 29.44 -10.93
CA LEU A 9 17.47 28.41 -11.61
C LEU A 9 17.98 27.00 -11.25
N SER A 10 19.29 26.85 -11.14
CA SER A 10 19.94 25.60 -10.72
C SER A 10 19.61 25.22 -9.28
N TRP A 11 19.54 26.21 -8.37
CA TRP A 11 19.18 25.96 -6.98
C TRP A 11 17.70 25.60 -6.81
N ALA A 12 16.81 26.23 -7.59
CA ALA A 12 15.38 25.91 -7.59
C ALA A 12 15.09 24.51 -8.15
N ALA A 13 15.88 24.03 -9.12
CA ALA A 13 15.75 22.67 -9.63
C ALA A 13 16.16 21.61 -8.58
N LEU A 14 17.16 21.91 -7.74
CA LEU A 14 17.66 20.98 -6.73
C LEU A 14 16.71 20.81 -5.54
N THR A 15 15.97 21.86 -5.17
CA THR A 15 14.96 21.79 -4.10
C THR A 15 13.67 21.09 -4.53
N LEU A 16 13.34 21.08 -5.84
CA LEU A 16 12.16 20.40 -6.36
C LEU A 16 12.25 18.86 -6.27
N VAL A 17 13.45 18.31 -6.37
CA VAL A 17 13.66 16.84 -6.31
C VAL A 17 13.46 16.28 -4.90
N SER A 18 13.67 17.08 -3.86
CA SER A 18 13.54 16.62 -2.47
C SER A 18 12.11 16.54 -1.93
N ILE A 19 11.12 17.11 -2.62
CA ILE A 19 9.72 17.19 -2.12
C ILE A 19 8.88 15.97 -2.56
N GLY A 20 9.40 15.12 -3.45
CA GLY A 20 8.67 13.98 -4.02
C GLY A 20 8.90 12.64 -3.34
N CYS A 21 9.88 12.51 -2.44
CA CYS A 21 10.20 11.24 -1.77
C CYS A 21 9.65 11.24 -0.34
N GLY A 22 8.33 11.10 -0.21
CA GLY A 22 7.69 10.86 1.08
C GLY A 22 7.73 9.37 1.43
N SER A 23 8.36 9.00 2.54
CA SER A 23 8.51 7.61 3.00
C SER A 23 7.22 6.95 3.52
N SER A 24 6.12 7.69 3.52
CA SER A 24 4.86 7.25 4.11
C SER A 24 3.87 6.93 3.00
N GLY A 25 3.63 5.65 2.77
CA GLY A 25 2.54 5.19 1.92
C GLY A 25 1.17 5.66 2.44
N PRO A 26 0.09 5.46 1.67
CA PRO A 26 -1.26 5.73 2.15
C PRO A 26 -1.51 5.02 3.49
N GLN A 27 -2.31 5.64 4.37
CA GLN A 27 -2.78 4.94 5.57
C GLN A 27 -3.50 3.67 5.15
N VAL A 28 -3.03 2.53 5.66
CA VAL A 28 -3.65 1.23 5.46
C VAL A 28 -4.23 0.70 6.76
N ASN A 29 -5.34 -0.01 6.66
CA ASN A 29 -5.92 -0.73 7.78
C ASN A 29 -5.52 -2.21 7.71
N LEU A 30 -5.08 -2.77 8.83
CA LEU A 30 -4.80 -4.20 8.94
C LEU A 30 -6.09 -4.96 9.23
N VAL A 31 -6.40 -5.95 8.41
CA VAL A 31 -7.50 -6.90 8.59
C VAL A 31 -6.91 -8.29 8.77
N GLU A 32 -7.33 -8.98 9.83
CA GLU A 32 -6.90 -10.33 10.16
C GLU A 32 -8.11 -11.25 10.34
N GLY A 33 -7.94 -12.52 10.03
CA GLY A 33 -8.97 -13.54 10.22
C GLY A 33 -8.43 -14.94 10.01
N GLN A 34 -9.32 -15.94 10.14
CA GLN A 34 -9.01 -17.35 9.98
C GLN A 34 -10.01 -18.00 9.03
N VAL A 35 -9.53 -18.83 8.12
CA VAL A 35 -10.35 -19.64 7.20
C VAL A 35 -10.33 -21.08 7.67
N THR A 36 -11.50 -21.68 7.75
CA THR A 36 -11.68 -23.09 8.08
C THR A 36 -12.51 -23.79 7.01
N MET A 37 -12.29 -25.10 6.87
CA MET A 37 -13.08 -26.03 6.07
C MET A 37 -13.50 -27.16 6.99
N ASP A 38 -14.81 -27.36 7.15
CA ASP A 38 -15.39 -28.37 8.06
C ASP A 38 -14.82 -28.32 9.49
N GLY A 39 -14.61 -27.10 10.00
CA GLY A 39 -14.07 -26.85 11.33
C GLY A 39 -12.55 -27.00 11.46
N SER A 40 -11.84 -27.42 10.41
CA SER A 40 -10.38 -27.52 10.39
C SER A 40 -9.74 -26.30 9.71
N PRO A 41 -8.59 -25.80 10.20
CA PRO A 41 -7.87 -24.70 9.53
C PRO A 41 -7.52 -25.01 8.08
N LEU A 42 -7.77 -24.07 7.18
CA LEU A 42 -7.50 -24.24 5.75
C LEU A 42 -6.26 -23.42 5.36
N ALA A 43 -5.13 -24.11 5.22
CA ALA A 43 -3.86 -23.52 4.80
C ALA A 43 -3.77 -23.34 3.28
N GLY A 44 -2.95 -22.38 2.83
CA GLY A 44 -2.61 -22.20 1.42
C GLY A 44 -3.75 -21.67 0.54
N SER A 45 -4.83 -21.18 1.14
CA SER A 45 -5.98 -20.63 0.42
C SER A 45 -5.84 -19.13 0.20
N THR A 46 -6.22 -18.68 -1.00
CA THR A 46 -6.23 -17.25 -1.34
C THR A 46 -7.50 -16.58 -0.81
N VAL A 47 -7.32 -15.54 -0.01
CA VAL A 47 -8.39 -14.63 0.45
C VAL A 47 -8.26 -13.32 -0.30
N MET A 48 -9.35 -12.84 -0.91
CA MET A 48 -9.38 -11.57 -1.64
C MET A 48 -10.55 -10.71 -1.17
N PHE A 49 -10.24 -9.46 -0.82
CA PHE A 49 -11.22 -8.43 -0.47
C PHE A 49 -11.35 -7.51 -1.67
N SER A 50 -12.53 -7.49 -2.27
CA SER A 50 -12.86 -6.59 -3.37
C SER A 50 -13.76 -5.45 -2.88
N PRO A 51 -13.46 -4.20 -3.25
CA PRO A 51 -14.34 -3.07 -2.93
C PRO A 51 -15.72 -3.25 -3.58
N THR A 52 -16.77 -2.82 -2.89
CA THR A 52 -18.12 -2.77 -3.45
C THR A 52 -18.22 -1.64 -4.48
N PRO A 53 -19.21 -1.66 -5.41
CA PRO A 53 -19.38 -0.58 -6.39
C PRO A 53 -19.58 0.81 -5.78
N SER A 54 -20.02 0.86 -4.52
CA SER A 54 -20.23 2.08 -3.74
C SER A 54 -19.00 2.56 -2.97
N SER A 55 -17.87 1.85 -2.99
CA SER A 55 -16.64 2.23 -2.27
C SER A 55 -15.48 2.52 -3.23
N SER A 56 -14.63 3.48 -2.85
CA SER A 56 -13.41 3.85 -3.60
C SER A 56 -12.17 3.06 -3.16
N GLY A 57 -12.37 1.95 -2.44
CA GLY A 57 -11.29 1.15 -1.86
C GLY A 57 -10.43 0.43 -2.90
N ARG A 58 -9.27 -0.10 -2.47
CA ARG A 58 -8.42 -0.97 -3.29
C ARG A 58 -8.68 -2.43 -2.92
N ALA A 59 -8.50 -3.32 -3.88
CA ALA A 59 -8.52 -4.75 -3.58
C ALA A 59 -7.25 -5.15 -2.81
N ALA A 60 -7.39 -6.09 -1.88
CA ALA A 60 -6.26 -6.72 -1.18
C ALA A 60 -6.41 -8.24 -1.23
N ALA A 61 -5.28 -8.94 -1.38
CA ALA A 61 -5.24 -10.40 -1.41
C ALA A 61 -4.08 -10.94 -0.59
N GLY A 62 -4.26 -12.13 -0.05
CA GLY A 62 -3.29 -12.82 0.81
C GLY A 62 -3.57 -14.31 0.87
N VAL A 63 -2.58 -15.08 1.33
CA VAL A 63 -2.67 -16.53 1.43
C VAL A 63 -2.71 -16.92 2.90
N THR A 64 -3.56 -17.88 3.25
CA THR A 64 -3.66 -18.39 4.61
C THR A 64 -2.43 -19.22 5.00
N ASP A 65 -1.95 -19.05 6.23
CA ASP A 65 -0.86 -19.85 6.78
C ASP A 65 -1.31 -21.24 7.25
N ALA A 66 -0.41 -22.01 7.88
CA ALA A 66 -0.69 -23.35 8.39
C ALA A 66 -1.81 -23.39 9.46
N SER A 67 -2.06 -22.28 10.14
CA SER A 67 -3.16 -22.12 11.10
C SER A 67 -4.45 -21.61 10.44
N GLY A 68 -4.48 -21.48 9.11
CA GLY A 68 -5.59 -20.91 8.37
C GLY A 68 -5.70 -19.38 8.50
N ALA A 69 -4.73 -18.72 9.14
CA ALA A 69 -4.80 -17.28 9.39
C ALA A 69 -4.35 -16.47 8.16
N TYR A 70 -5.01 -15.34 7.92
CA TYR A 70 -4.63 -14.38 6.88
C TYR A 70 -4.46 -12.97 7.46
N LYS A 71 -3.65 -12.15 6.79
CA LYS A 71 -3.47 -10.73 7.07
C LYS A 71 -3.54 -9.93 5.77
N LEU A 72 -4.39 -8.92 5.71
CA LEU A 72 -4.56 -8.03 4.55
C LEU A 72 -4.41 -6.57 4.98
N THR A 73 -3.75 -5.77 4.16
CA THR A 73 -3.66 -4.31 4.32
C THR A 73 -4.55 -3.63 3.29
N LEU A 74 -5.60 -2.94 3.75
CA LEU A 74 -6.62 -2.25 2.94
C LEU A 74 -6.40 -0.74 2.88
#